data_AF-A0AAU0WDW1-F1
#
_entry.id   AF-A0AAU0WDW1-F1
#
_cell.length_a   1.000
_cell.length_b   1.000
_cell.length_c   1.000
_cell.angle_alpha   90.00
_cell.angle_beta   90.00
_cell.angle_gamma   90.00
#
_symmetry.space_group_name_H-M   'P 1'
#
loop_
_entity.id
_entity.type
_entity.pdbx_description
1 polymer ?
#
loop_
_entity_poly.entity_id
_entity_poly.type
_entity_poly.pdbx_seq_one_letter_code
_entity_poly.pdbx_strand_id
1 'polypeptide(L)'
;MRVPRLVGLMAVDARETARARGLFLNAPDRPEFHLTVVDYVVRQFPQAGAEVPRDSMVYVWFDFGEGEGGGGVREPRIPRPPKGGLQRELDQPGDAFEVSSL
;
A
#
# COMPACT_ATOMS: atom_id res chain seq x y z
N MET A 1 16.70 17.53 0.91
CA MET A 1 15.62 17.84 1.89
C MET A 1 14.56 16.76 1.83
N ARG A 2 13.75 16.55 2.88
CA ARG A 2 12.73 15.49 2.89
C ARG A 2 11.35 16.02 2.50
N VAL A 3 10.66 15.27 1.63
CA VAL A 3 9.28 15.56 1.22
C VAL A 3 8.34 15.45 2.42
N PRO A 4 7.51 16.46 2.72
CA PRO A 4 6.53 16.38 3.79
C PRO A 4 5.42 15.38 3.46
N ARG A 5 4.73 14.91 4.49
CA ARG A 5 3.49 14.14 4.31
C ARG A 5 2.37 15.12 3.97
N LEU A 6 1.84 15.00 2.75
CA LEU A 6 0.75 15.83 2.22
C LEU A 6 -0.56 15.04 2.12
N VAL A 7 -0.49 13.71 1.99
CA VAL A 7 -1.69 12.85 1.98
C VAL A 7 -2.52 13.07 3.24
N GLY A 8 -3.81 13.35 3.05
CA GLY A 8 -4.79 13.67 4.09
C GLY A 8 -4.90 15.15 4.42
N LEU A 9 -4.03 16.02 3.89
CA LEU A 9 -4.17 17.46 4.04
C LEU A 9 -5.19 18.03 3.05
N MET A 10 -5.85 19.12 3.46
CA MET A 10 -6.60 19.96 2.53
C MET A 10 -5.69 20.53 1.45
N ALA A 11 -6.25 20.79 0.28
CA ALA A 11 -5.58 21.46 -0.84
C ALA A 11 -4.77 22.70 -0.40
N VAL A 12 -5.38 23.55 0.43
CA VAL A 12 -4.76 24.78 0.95
C VAL A 12 -3.58 24.46 1.87
N ASP A 13 -3.76 23.57 2.84
CA ASP A 13 -2.73 23.20 3.80
C ASP A 13 -1.55 22.48 3.14
N ALA A 14 -1.83 21.63 2.15
CA ALA A 14 -0.82 20.96 1.36
C ALA A 14 0.07 21.99 0.64
N ARG A 15 -0.56 23.00 0.00
CA ARG A 15 0.14 24.09 -0.68
C ARG A 15 1.03 24.89 0.26
N GLU A 16 0.50 25.33 1.39
CA GLU A 16 1.27 26.11 2.37
C GLU A 16 2.41 25.27 2.97
N THR A 17 2.17 23.99 3.25
CA THR A 17 3.20 23.06 3.75
C THR A 17 4.34 22.88 2.75
N ALA A 18 4.04 22.69 1.47
CA ALA A 18 5.06 22.56 0.43
C ALA A 18 5.85 23.86 0.27
N ARG A 19 5.16 25.01 0.20
CA ARG A 19 5.78 26.33 0.07
C ARG A 19 6.71 26.65 1.23
N ALA A 20 6.31 26.34 2.46
CA ALA A 20 7.13 26.51 3.66
C ALA A 20 8.42 25.67 3.63
N ARG A 21 8.45 24.59 2.82
CA ARG A 21 9.63 23.75 2.60
C ARG A 21 10.43 24.14 1.36
N GLY A 22 9.97 25.09 0.55
CA GLY A 22 10.56 25.41 -0.75
C GLY A 22 10.32 24.31 -1.78
N LEU A 23 9.10 23.76 -1.83
CA LEU A 23 8.65 22.79 -2.82
C LEU A 23 7.50 23.37 -3.64
N PHE A 24 7.40 22.95 -4.90
CA PHE A 24 6.26 23.25 -5.75
C PHE A 24 5.27 22.09 -5.75
N LEU A 25 3.99 22.41 -5.85
CA LEU A 25 2.91 21.42 -5.96
C LEU A 25 2.28 21.49 -7.34
N ASN A 26 2.05 20.32 -7.93
CA ASN A 26 1.30 20.15 -9.16
C ASN A 26 0.21 19.08 -9.00
N ALA A 27 -0.97 19.33 -9.54
CA ALA A 27 -2.12 18.44 -9.46
C ALA A 27 -2.63 18.12 -10.87
N PRO A 28 -2.15 17.04 -11.50
CA PRO A 28 -2.47 16.74 -12.90
C PRO A 28 -3.95 16.36 -13.12
N ASP A 29 -4.63 15.83 -12.09
CA ASP A 29 -6.06 15.49 -12.11
C ASP A 29 -6.97 16.72 -11.89
N ARG A 30 -6.40 17.82 -11.39
CA ARG A 30 -7.11 19.05 -11.05
C ARG A 30 -6.32 20.27 -11.55
N PRO A 31 -6.39 20.61 -12.85
CA PRO A 31 -5.66 21.74 -13.41
C PRO A 31 -6.05 23.09 -12.74
N GLU A 32 -7.30 23.23 -12.27
CA GLU A 32 -7.74 24.38 -11.47
C GLU A 32 -7.40 24.27 -9.96
N PHE A 33 -6.48 23.39 -9.55
CA PHE A 33 -6.11 23.17 -8.14
C PHE A 33 -5.73 24.46 -7.39
N HIS A 34 -5.20 25.45 -8.09
CA HIS A 34 -4.90 26.77 -7.52
C HIS A 34 -6.15 27.52 -7.00
N LEU A 35 -7.35 27.13 -7.45
CA LEU A 35 -8.65 27.64 -7.01
C LEU A 35 -9.39 26.67 -6.06
N THR A 36 -8.91 25.44 -5.94
CA THR A 36 -9.53 24.39 -5.12
C THR A 36 -9.20 24.56 -3.63
N VAL A 37 -10.24 24.76 -2.81
CA VAL A 37 -10.08 24.95 -1.35
C VAL A 37 -10.47 23.71 -0.55
N VAL A 38 -11.39 22.89 -1.04
CA VAL A 38 -12.12 21.90 -0.23
C VAL A 38 -11.72 20.43 -0.43
N ASP A 39 -10.85 20.13 -1.39
CA ASP A 39 -10.44 18.75 -1.64
C ASP A 39 -9.25 18.32 -0.77
N TYR A 40 -9.18 17.03 -0.48
CA TYR A 40 -8.09 16.41 0.27
C TYR A 40 -7.13 15.66 -0.65
N VAL A 41 -5.84 15.75 -0.34
CA VAL A 41 -4.81 15.00 -1.07
C VAL A 41 -4.94 13.52 -0.74
N VAL A 42 -5.20 12.70 -1.75
CA VAL A 42 -5.34 11.24 -1.62
C VAL A 42 -4.07 10.47 -2.01
N ARG A 43 -3.24 11.07 -2.86
CA ARG A 43 -1.96 10.49 -3.31
C ARG A 43 -0.91 11.59 -3.46
N GLN A 44 0.35 11.23 -3.26
CA GLN A 44 1.48 12.10 -3.57
C GLN A 44 2.64 11.31 -4.19
N PHE A 45 3.46 12.02 -4.97
CA PHE A 45 4.74 11.54 -5.47
C PHE A 45 5.72 12.71 -5.61
N PRO A 46 6.97 12.61 -5.12
CA PRO A 46 7.54 11.50 -4.36
C PRO A 46 6.86 11.24 -3.01
N GLN A 47 7.09 10.05 -2.46
CA GLN A 47 6.51 9.64 -1.18
C GLN A 47 7.04 10.50 -0.03
N ALA A 48 6.24 10.62 1.03
CA ALA A 48 6.66 11.34 2.23
C ALA A 48 7.98 10.77 2.78
N GLY A 49 8.90 11.65 3.18
CA GLY A 49 10.22 11.29 3.66
C GLY A 49 11.28 11.06 2.57
N ALA A 50 10.89 10.96 1.28
CA ALA A 50 11.83 10.87 0.18
C ALA A 50 12.76 12.09 0.13
N GLU A 51 14.01 11.87 -0.27
CA GLU A 51 14.99 12.95 -0.41
C GLU A 51 14.93 13.56 -1.80
N VAL A 52 14.77 14.88 -1.83
CA VAL A 52 14.71 15.68 -3.07
C VAL A 52 15.60 16.92 -2.97
N PRO A 53 16.06 17.48 -4.11
CA PRO A 53 16.63 18.83 -4.16
C PRO A 53 15.64 19.88 -3.64
N ARG A 54 16.16 21.06 -3.28
CA ARG A 54 15.31 22.24 -3.04
C ARG A 54 14.58 22.61 -4.33
N ASP A 55 13.44 23.28 -4.20
CA ASP A 55 12.66 23.78 -5.33
C ASP A 55 12.17 22.67 -6.29
N SER A 56 12.08 21.43 -5.77
CA SER A 56 11.56 20.28 -6.50
C SER A 56 10.03 20.30 -6.58
N MET A 57 9.50 19.67 -7.62
CA MET A 57 8.07 19.50 -7.82
C MET A 57 7.55 18.22 -7.15
N VAL A 58 6.47 18.35 -6.40
CA VAL A 58 5.70 17.25 -5.81
C VAL A 58 4.36 17.20 -6.52
N TYR A 59 4.00 16.01 -6.99
CA TYR A 59 2.72 15.73 -7.62
C TYR A 59 1.74 15.24 -6.57
N VAL A 60 0.54 15.76 -6.58
CA VAL A 60 -0.56 15.34 -5.72
C VAL A 60 -1.80 15.04 -6.54
N TRP A 61 -2.64 14.17 -6.00
CA TRP A 61 -3.94 13.86 -6.57
C TRP A 61 -5.01 14.02 -5.51
N PHE A 62 -6.19 14.41 -5.94
CA PHE A 62 -7.38 14.63 -5.11
C PHE A 62 -8.45 13.57 -5.37
N ASP A 63 -8.36 12.86 -6.50
CA ASP A 63 -9.20 11.71 -6.81
C ASP A 63 -8.37 10.42 -6.88
N PHE A 64 -8.98 9.31 -6.43
CA PHE A 64 -8.47 7.99 -6.68
C PHE A 64 -8.91 7.59 -8.10
N GLY A 65 -8.20 8.07 -9.12
CA GLY A 65 -8.48 7.73 -10.52
C GLY A 65 -8.73 6.23 -10.76
N GLU A 66 -9.48 5.91 -11.81
CA GLU A 66 -9.97 4.57 -12.10
C GLU A 66 -8.83 3.52 -12.08
N GLY A 67 -8.83 2.65 -11.07
CA GLY A 67 -7.85 1.57 -10.90
C GLY A 67 -6.60 1.88 -10.06
N GLU A 68 -6.39 3.11 -9.57
CA GLU A 68 -5.22 3.49 -8.77
C GLU A 68 -5.50 3.61 -7.26
N GLY A 69 -6.54 2.92 -6.77
CA GLY A 69 -6.84 2.79 -5.35
C GLY A 69 -5.79 1.92 -4.64
N GLY A 70 -4.61 2.48 -4.35
CA GLY A 70 -3.50 1.87 -3.60
C GLY A 70 -3.79 1.62 -2.12
N GLY A 71 -5.05 1.40 -1.76
CA GLY A 71 -5.55 1.10 -0.43
C GLY A 71 -6.39 -0.18 -0.42
N GLY A 72 -6.02 -1.18 -1.23
CA GLY A 72 -6.58 -2.52 -1.09
C GLY A 72 -6.12 -3.14 0.23
N VAL A 73 -7.05 -3.66 1.03
CA VAL A 73 -6.72 -4.60 2.10
C VAL A 73 -5.98 -5.77 1.45
N ARG A 74 -4.68 -5.88 1.67
CA ARG A 74 -3.92 -7.05 1.23
C ARG A 74 -4.29 -8.15 2.20
N GLU A 75 -5.14 -9.10 1.77
CA GLU A 75 -5.48 -10.26 2.59
C GLU A 75 -4.19 -10.87 3.17
N PRO A 76 -4.15 -11.15 4.49
CA PRO A 76 -3.02 -11.86 5.09
C PRO A 76 -2.81 -13.17 4.34
N ARG A 77 -1.70 -13.28 3.59
CA ARG A 77 -1.32 -14.55 2.97
C ARG A 77 -0.91 -15.48 4.09
N ILE A 78 -1.82 -16.37 4.49
CA ILE A 78 -1.50 -17.49 5.39
C ILE A 78 -0.33 -18.23 4.73
N PRO A 79 0.85 -18.35 5.38
CA PRO A 79 1.92 -19.17 4.85
C PRO A 79 1.39 -20.58 4.65
N ARG A 80 1.52 -21.14 3.44
CA ARG A 80 1.22 -22.56 3.23
C ARG A 80 2.11 -23.36 4.20
N PRO A 81 1.58 -24.35 4.93
CA PRO A 81 2.42 -25.19 5.77
C PRO A 81 3.54 -25.80 4.90
N PRO A 82 4.77 -25.93 5.42
CA PRO A 82 5.86 -26.52 4.66
C PRO A 82 5.47 -27.93 4.21
N LYS A 83 5.76 -28.27 2.95
CA LYS A 83 5.71 -29.66 2.48
C LYS A 83 6.88 -30.42 3.10
N GLY A 84 6.71 -30.91 4.32
CA GLY A 84 7.75 -31.70 4.97
C GLY A 84 7.53 -31.81 6.47
N GLY A 85 6.76 -32.81 6.89
CA GLY A 85 6.68 -33.28 8.26
C GLY A 85 6.86 -34.81 8.28
N LEU A 86 7.88 -35.26 9.01
CA LEU A 86 8.36 -36.62 9.29
C LEU A 86 7.58 -37.80 8.66
N GLN A 87 8.28 -38.54 7.80
CA GLN A 87 8.28 -40.01 7.89
C GLN A 87 8.70 -40.38 9.32
N ARG A 88 7.72 -40.64 10.19
CA ARG A 88 7.96 -41.42 11.39
C ARG A 88 7.29 -42.76 11.19
N GLU A 89 8.16 -43.76 11.17
CA GLU A 89 7.89 -45.18 11.19
C GLU A 89 6.88 -45.60 12.27
N LEU A 90 6.48 -46.88 12.18
CA LEU A 90 5.60 -47.70 13.02
C LEU A 90 4.13 -47.74 12.54
N ASP A 91 3.55 -48.88 12.16
CA ASP A 91 4.03 -50.27 12.06
C ASP A 91 3.25 -50.95 10.93
N GLN A 92 3.89 -51.88 10.22
CA GLN A 92 3.21 -52.82 9.34
C GLN A 92 2.20 -53.63 10.18
N PRO A 93 0.88 -53.57 9.92
CA PRO A 93 -0.02 -54.50 10.60
C PRO A 93 0.23 -55.87 9.98
N GLY A 94 0.95 -56.70 10.73
CA GLY A 94 1.12 -58.11 10.46
C GLY A 94 -0.22 -58.85 10.45
N ASP A 95 -0.24 -59.90 9.65
CA ASP A 95 -1.26 -60.94 9.54
C ASP A 95 -1.78 -61.45 10.90
N ALA A 96 -3.11 -61.49 11.01
CA ALA A 96 -4.00 -62.35 11.82
C ALA A 96 -5.27 -61.52 12.08
N PHE A 97 -6.48 -61.91 11.66
CA PHE A 97 -7.13 -63.18 11.93
C PHE A 97 -8.06 -63.60 10.79
N GLU A 98 -8.00 -64.89 10.45
CA GLU A 98 -9.06 -65.64 9.78
C GLU A 98 -10.36 -65.69 10.63
N VAL A 99 -11.50 -65.79 9.94
CA VAL A 99 -12.59 -66.80 10.06
C VAL A 99 -14.00 -66.19 9.84
N SER A 100 -14.59 -66.60 8.70
CA SER A 100 -16.02 -66.89 8.38
C SER A 100 -17.07 -65.76 8.41
N SER A 101 -18.09 -65.67 7.56
CA SER A 101 -18.86 -66.62 6.72
C SER A 101 -19.57 -65.78 5.61
N LEU A 102 -19.89 -66.25 4.40
CA LEU A 102 -20.89 -67.25 4.01
C LEU A 102 -20.70 -67.59 2.52
#